data_AF-A0AAU7AZJ1-F1
#
_entry.id   AF-A0AAU7AZJ1-F1
#
_cell.length_a   1.000
_cell.length_b   1.000
_cell.length_c   1.000
_cell.angle_alpha   90.00
_cell.angle_beta   90.00
_cell.angle_gamma   90.00
#
_symmetry.space_group_name_H-M   'P 1'
#
loop_
_entity.id
_entity.type
_entity.pdbx_description
1 polymer ?
#
loop_
_entity_poly.entity_id
_entity_poly.type
_entity_poly.pdbx_seq_one_letter_code
_entity_poly.pdbx_strand_id
1 'polypeptide(L)'
;MSQLRHDTVASPLGALLLVADATDHLRGLYLPAHRGGPDRGPGVRDAGGVLGVVRGQLDAYFAGELTDFDVPLRTAGSPLQERVWAALRAIPHGTTTTYGRIAAGLGLGAGAARAVGTANGRNPISIVVPCHRVVGASGALTGYAGGVEAKRRLLTHEARVAGAALDLDDDTCWAAVERRDATADGRFVVGVRTTGVYCRPSCAGRPLRASVVYLPDPAAARRYGLRACLRCAPDAA
;
A
#
# COMPACT_ATOMS: atom_id res chain seq x y z
N MET A 1 33.92 11.06 -7.94
CA MET A 1 32.77 10.17 -7.66
C MET A 1 31.99 10.81 -6.53
N SER A 2 30.73 11.22 -6.74
CA SER A 2 29.98 11.93 -5.70
C SER A 2 29.74 11.02 -4.50
N GLN A 3 30.03 11.52 -3.30
CA GLN A 3 29.86 10.78 -2.06
C GLN A 3 28.37 10.53 -1.81
N LEU A 4 28.00 9.27 -1.55
CA LEU A 4 26.66 8.94 -1.08
C LEU A 4 26.50 9.37 0.38
N ARG A 5 25.26 9.68 0.75
CA ARG A 5 24.85 9.98 2.12
C ARG A 5 23.77 9.01 2.56
N HIS A 6 23.70 8.73 3.85
CA HIS A 6 22.67 7.84 4.37
C HIS A 6 22.18 8.21 5.76
N ASP A 7 21.01 7.67 6.06
CA ASP A 7 20.47 7.64 7.41
C ASP A 7 19.69 6.34 7.63
N THR A 8 19.40 6.03 8.89
CA THR A 8 18.57 4.89 9.28
C THR A 8 17.38 5.36 10.09
N VAL A 9 16.19 4.93 9.67
CA VAL A 9 14.91 5.33 10.26
C VAL A 9 14.26 4.11 10.89
N ALA A 10 13.85 4.20 12.15
CA ALA A 10 13.05 3.15 12.78
C ALA A 10 11.64 3.15 12.17
N SER A 11 11.06 1.98 11.93
CA SER A 11 9.71 1.86 11.40
C SER A 11 9.02 0.61 11.95
N PRO A 12 7.70 0.46 11.76
CA PRO A 12 7.02 -0.80 12.03
C PRO A 12 7.69 -1.99 11.33
N LEU A 13 8.29 -1.80 10.15
CA LEU A 13 8.98 -2.85 9.37
C LEU A 13 10.42 -3.12 9.82
N GLY A 14 10.89 -2.46 10.88
CA GLY A 14 12.26 -2.46 11.34
C GLY A 14 13.06 -1.25 10.83
N ALA A 15 14.38 -1.29 10.98
CA ALA A 15 15.28 -0.21 10.57
C ALA A 15 15.38 -0.08 9.04
N LEU A 16 14.89 1.03 8.50
CA LEU A 16 14.95 1.37 7.08
C LEU A 16 16.23 2.16 6.78
N LEU A 17 17.02 1.71 5.82
CA LEU A 17 18.20 2.41 5.33
C LEU A 17 17.80 3.34 4.19
N LEU A 18 18.03 4.64 4.36
CA LEU A 18 17.84 5.66 3.34
C LEU A 18 19.19 6.04 2.73
N VAL A 19 19.27 6.21 1.41
CA VAL A 19 20.50 6.60 0.71
C VAL A 19 20.19 7.73 -0.27
N ALA A 20 20.98 8.81 -0.22
CA ALA A 20 20.89 9.95 -1.12
C ALA A 20 22.23 10.20 -1.83
N ASP A 21 22.17 10.84 -3.00
CA ASP A 21 23.38 11.34 -3.68
C ASP A 21 23.76 12.75 -3.19
N ALA A 22 24.90 13.24 -3.69
CA ALA A 22 25.40 14.57 -3.36
C ALA A 22 24.56 15.70 -3.97
N THR A 23 23.64 15.39 -4.88
CA THR A 23 22.70 16.35 -5.48
C THR A 23 21.33 16.34 -4.78
N ASP A 24 21.27 15.78 -3.58
CA ASP A 24 20.08 15.71 -2.73
C ASP A 24 18.89 14.97 -3.35
N HIS A 25 19.16 13.93 -4.17
CA HIS A 25 18.12 13.01 -4.63
C HIS A 25 18.16 11.69 -3.86
N LEU A 26 16.98 11.16 -3.52
CA LEU A 26 16.84 9.82 -2.96
C LEU A 26 17.26 8.78 -4.00
N ARG A 27 18.23 7.95 -3.61
CA ARG A 27 18.83 6.88 -4.43
C ARG A 27 18.39 5.50 -3.99
N GLY A 28 18.05 5.34 -2.71
CA GLY A 28 17.66 4.06 -2.16
C GLY A 28 16.85 4.15 -0.86
N LEU A 29 15.95 3.18 -0.69
CA LEU A 29 15.20 2.91 0.53
C LEU A 29 15.13 1.39 0.69
N TYR A 30 15.84 0.87 1.68
CA TYR A 30 16.03 -0.57 1.89
C TYR A 30 15.47 -1.02 3.25
N LEU A 31 14.78 -2.16 3.25
CA LEU A 31 14.27 -2.82 4.46
C LEU A 31 15.37 -3.67 5.13
N PRO A 32 15.23 -4.06 6.42
CA PRO A 32 16.28 -4.81 7.15
C PRO A 32 16.79 -6.09 6.46
N ALA A 33 15.92 -6.80 5.73
CA ALA A 33 16.24 -8.04 5.02
C ALA A 33 16.16 -7.88 3.49
N HIS A 34 16.47 -6.68 2.98
CA HIS A 34 16.33 -6.39 1.56
C HIS A 34 17.31 -7.19 0.71
N ARG A 35 16.80 -7.96 -0.25
CA ARG A 35 17.60 -8.67 -1.25
C ARG A 35 18.19 -7.68 -2.24
N GLY A 36 19.52 -7.54 -2.21
CA GLY A 36 20.25 -6.48 -2.90
C GLY A 36 20.27 -5.21 -2.06
N GLY A 37 21.46 -4.67 -1.80
CA GLY A 37 21.68 -3.40 -1.11
C GLY A 37 22.38 -2.40 -2.03
N PRO A 38 22.78 -1.21 -1.53
CA PRO A 38 23.58 -0.29 -2.32
C PRO A 38 24.95 -0.94 -2.65
N ASP A 39 25.25 -1.10 -3.94
CA ASP A 39 26.46 -1.77 -4.46
C ASP A 39 27.79 -1.21 -3.91
N ARG A 40 27.80 0.01 -3.37
CA ARG A 40 29.01 0.73 -2.91
C ARG A 40 28.99 1.10 -1.43
N GLY A 41 28.10 0.49 -0.65
CA GLY A 41 27.83 0.90 0.72
C GLY A 41 27.09 2.24 0.78
N PRO A 42 26.60 2.64 1.97
CA PRO A 42 25.66 3.75 2.09
C PRO A 42 26.35 5.13 2.11
N GLY A 43 27.69 5.17 2.13
CA GLY A 43 28.46 6.42 2.17
C GLY A 43 28.52 7.02 3.59
N VAL A 44 28.49 8.36 3.70
CA VAL A 44 28.61 9.05 4.99
C VAL A 44 27.25 9.18 5.66
N ARG A 45 27.20 9.01 6.99
CA ARG A 45 25.97 9.21 7.73
C ARG A 45 25.65 10.72 7.81
N ASP A 46 24.52 11.11 7.25
CA ASP A 46 24.00 12.48 7.28
C ASP A 46 22.47 12.39 7.14
N ALA A 47 21.75 12.93 8.13
CA ALA A 47 20.28 12.91 8.17
C ALA A 47 19.65 14.16 7.52
N GLY A 48 20.44 15.10 7.01
CA GLY A 48 19.97 16.34 6.41
C GLY A 48 19.44 16.21 4.99
N GLY A 49 18.84 17.29 4.49
CA GLY A 49 18.30 17.38 3.12
C GLY A 49 17.16 16.39 2.87
N VAL A 50 17.16 15.77 1.69
CA VAL A 50 16.12 14.81 1.27
C VAL A 50 15.94 13.65 2.25
N LEU A 51 16.97 13.24 2.97
CA LEU A 51 16.88 12.13 3.93
C LEU A 51 16.00 12.49 5.14
N GLY A 52 16.07 13.74 5.61
CA GLY A 52 15.19 14.27 6.66
C GLY A 52 13.75 14.42 6.18
N VAL A 53 13.55 14.87 4.93
CA VAL A 53 12.21 14.95 4.32
C VAL A 53 11.57 13.57 4.21
N VAL A 54 12.31 12.58 3.70
CA VAL A 54 11.83 11.20 3.56
C VAL A 54 11.52 10.59 4.91
N ARG A 55 12.33 10.86 5.96
CA ARG A 55 12.03 10.43 7.33
C ARG A 55 10.66 10.95 7.79
N GLY A 56 10.41 12.26 7.68
CA GLY A 56 9.13 12.83 8.09
C GLY A 56 7.95 12.27 7.31
N GLN A 57 8.10 12.07 6.00
CA GLN A 57 7.04 11.46 5.18
C GLN A 57 6.83 9.97 5.49
N LEU A 58 7.88 9.23 5.86
CA LEU A 58 7.73 7.84 6.32
C LEU A 58 6.98 7.76 7.65
N ASP A 59 7.28 8.68 8.58
CA ASP A 59 6.55 8.77 9.85
C ASP A 59 5.06 9.05 9.60
N ALA A 60 4.73 10.03 8.76
CA ALA A 60 3.35 10.34 8.36
C ALA A 60 2.68 9.17 7.60
N TYR A 61 3.41 8.50 6.70
CA TYR A 61 2.91 7.32 5.99
C TYR A 61 2.52 6.21 6.95
N PHE A 62 3.39 5.86 7.90
CA PHE A 62 3.09 4.79 8.86
C PHE A 62 2.04 5.19 9.91
N ALA A 63 1.88 6.50 10.20
CA ALA A 63 0.75 7.02 10.95
C ALA A 63 -0.58 6.89 10.18
N GLY A 64 -0.52 6.87 8.85
CA GLY A 64 -1.69 6.84 7.96
C GLY A 64 -2.16 8.22 7.53
N GLU A 65 -1.33 9.24 7.71
CA GLU A 65 -1.61 10.65 7.40
C GLU A 65 -1.13 11.04 6.00
N LEU A 66 -0.32 10.21 5.36
CA LEU A 66 0.25 10.43 4.03
C LEU A 66 0.03 9.21 3.13
N THR A 67 -0.55 9.44 1.95
CA THR A 67 -0.78 8.41 0.93
C THR A 67 0.19 8.51 -0.26
N ASP A 68 0.77 9.70 -0.47
CA ASP A 68 1.59 10.03 -1.64
C ASP A 68 2.89 10.71 -1.19
N PHE A 69 4.01 10.21 -1.70
CA PHE A 69 5.34 10.74 -1.40
C PHE A 69 5.73 11.80 -2.43
N ASP A 70 6.12 12.98 -1.95
CA ASP A 70 6.70 14.05 -2.77
C ASP A 70 8.18 14.22 -2.40
N VAL A 71 9.04 13.47 -3.08
CA VAL A 71 10.48 13.43 -2.81
C VAL A 71 11.28 13.40 -4.11
N PRO A 72 12.34 14.22 -4.24
CA PRO A 72 13.22 14.16 -5.41
C PRO A 72 13.94 12.82 -5.41
N LEU A 73 13.69 12.00 -6.43
CA LEU A 73 14.27 10.66 -6.55
C LEU A 73 15.08 10.50 -7.84
N ARG A 74 16.07 9.61 -7.78
CA ARG A 74 16.85 9.21 -8.95
C ARG A 74 17.20 7.73 -8.79
N THR A 75 16.68 6.88 -9.66
CA THR A 75 16.83 5.42 -9.57
C THR A 75 17.98 4.86 -10.42
N ALA A 76 18.33 5.53 -11.53
CA ALA A 76 19.37 5.14 -12.50
C ALA A 76 19.28 3.67 -12.97
N GLY A 77 18.07 3.23 -13.33
CA GLY A 77 17.83 1.95 -13.97
C GLY A 77 18.01 2.00 -15.48
N SER A 78 17.90 0.83 -16.10
CA SER A 78 17.76 0.69 -17.55
C SER A 78 16.45 1.35 -18.04
N PRO A 79 16.32 1.65 -19.35
CA PRO A 79 15.10 2.26 -19.89
C PRO A 79 13.81 1.48 -19.55
N LEU A 80 13.87 0.15 -19.54
CA LEU A 80 12.72 -0.66 -19.14
C LEU A 80 12.41 -0.54 -17.65
N GLN A 81 13.44 -0.51 -16.80
CA GLN A 81 13.26 -0.35 -15.35
C GLN A 81 12.63 0.99 -15.01
N GLU A 82 13.13 2.08 -15.59
CA GLU A 82 12.59 3.43 -15.40
C GLU A 82 11.11 3.51 -15.81
N ARG A 83 10.75 2.91 -16.96
CA ARG A 83 9.34 2.84 -17.40
C ARG A 83 8.47 2.03 -16.43
N VAL A 84 8.96 0.90 -15.93
CA VAL A 84 8.24 0.09 -14.95
C VAL A 84 8.07 0.87 -13.64
N TRP A 85 9.13 1.47 -13.09
CA TRP A 85 9.06 2.22 -11.82
C TRP A 85 8.20 3.48 -11.93
N ALA A 86 8.16 4.14 -13.09
CA ALA A 86 7.17 5.18 -13.37
C ALA A 86 5.74 4.64 -13.31
N ALA A 87 5.46 3.49 -13.94
CA ALA A 87 4.15 2.85 -13.86
C ALA A 87 3.80 2.38 -12.44
N LEU A 88 4.78 1.97 -11.62
CA LEU A 88 4.55 1.62 -10.22
C LEU A 88 4.05 2.82 -9.41
N ARG A 89 4.68 3.99 -9.57
CA ARG A 89 4.28 5.22 -8.86
C ARG A 89 2.87 5.70 -9.22
N ALA A 90 2.38 5.33 -10.40
CA ALA A 90 1.00 5.61 -10.81
C ALA A 90 -0.04 4.68 -10.17
N ILE A 91 0.36 3.64 -9.43
CA ILE A 91 -0.59 2.74 -8.75
C ILE A 91 -1.10 3.45 -7.49
N PRO A 92 -2.41 3.71 -7.35
CA PRO A 92 -2.96 4.40 -6.18
C PRO A 92 -2.71 3.65 -4.87
N HIS A 93 -2.54 4.41 -3.79
CA HIS A 93 -2.43 3.89 -2.43
C HIS A 93 -3.64 2.99 -2.07
N GLY A 94 -3.39 1.86 -1.42
CA GLY A 94 -4.45 0.92 -1.01
C GLY A 94 -5.04 0.07 -2.14
N THR A 95 -4.47 0.16 -3.34
CA THR A 95 -4.84 -0.66 -4.49
C THR A 95 -3.70 -1.58 -4.93
N THR A 96 -4.04 -2.63 -5.68
CA THR A 96 -3.06 -3.57 -6.23
C THR A 96 -3.28 -3.78 -7.72
N THR A 97 -2.21 -4.09 -8.43
CA THR A 97 -2.24 -4.48 -9.85
C THR A 97 -1.44 -5.77 -10.07
N THR A 98 -1.41 -6.26 -11.31
CA THR A 98 -0.62 -7.44 -11.69
C THR A 98 0.51 -7.09 -12.64
N TYR A 99 1.53 -7.94 -12.69
CA TYR A 99 2.65 -7.80 -13.64
C TYR A 99 2.18 -7.73 -15.10
N GLY A 100 1.13 -8.50 -15.44
CA GLY A 100 0.54 -8.49 -16.78
C GLY A 100 -0.16 -7.16 -17.11
N ARG A 101 -0.87 -6.56 -16.14
CA ARG A 101 -1.53 -5.26 -16.34
C ARG A 101 -0.51 -4.13 -16.52
N ILE A 102 0.59 -4.15 -15.78
CA ILE A 102 1.69 -3.19 -15.99
C ILE A 102 2.30 -3.37 -17.38
N ALA A 103 2.59 -4.62 -17.79
CA ALA A 103 3.14 -4.91 -19.10
C ALA A 103 2.23 -4.38 -20.23
N ALA A 104 0.92 -4.65 -20.13
CA ALA A 104 -0.07 -4.17 -21.09
C ALA A 104 -0.16 -2.64 -21.11
N GLY A 105 -0.20 -1.98 -19.94
CA GLY A 105 -0.23 -0.52 -19.83
C GLY A 105 1.03 0.17 -20.41
N LEU A 106 2.15 -0.54 -20.44
CA LEU A 106 3.39 -0.09 -21.08
C LEU A 106 3.48 -0.46 -22.57
N GLY A 107 2.44 -1.06 -23.17
CA GLY A 107 2.46 -1.50 -24.56
C GLY A 107 3.52 -2.58 -24.85
N LEU A 108 3.90 -3.37 -23.85
CA LEU A 108 4.84 -4.48 -24.02
C LEU A 108 4.10 -5.71 -24.56
N GLY A 109 4.78 -6.50 -25.39
CA GLY A 109 4.20 -7.69 -26.01
C GLY A 109 3.75 -8.77 -25.01
N ALA A 110 2.95 -9.71 -25.49
CA ALA A 110 2.50 -10.86 -24.72
C ALA A 110 3.71 -11.61 -24.10
N GLY A 111 3.62 -11.95 -22.81
CA GLY A 111 4.70 -12.62 -22.07
C GLY A 111 5.69 -11.69 -21.35
N ALA A 112 5.58 -10.36 -21.51
CA ALA A 112 6.48 -9.41 -20.84
C ALA A 112 6.30 -9.32 -19.31
N ALA A 113 5.30 -9.98 -18.72
CA ALA A 113 5.06 -9.99 -17.28
C ALA A 113 6.28 -10.43 -16.45
N ARG A 114 7.08 -11.38 -16.96
CA ARG A 114 8.31 -11.83 -16.28
C ARG A 114 9.38 -10.74 -16.28
N ALA A 115 9.54 -10.01 -17.38
CA ALA A 115 10.48 -8.88 -17.48
C ALA A 115 10.07 -7.74 -16.53
N VAL A 116 8.77 -7.44 -16.45
CA VAL A 116 8.23 -6.49 -15.46
C VAL A 116 8.51 -6.97 -14.03
N GLY A 117 8.32 -8.26 -13.74
CA GLY A 117 8.64 -8.85 -12.43
C GLY A 117 10.11 -8.66 -12.04
N THR A 118 11.03 -8.91 -12.97
CA THR A 118 12.47 -8.67 -12.76
C THR A 118 12.78 -7.19 -12.53
N ALA A 119 12.16 -6.29 -13.29
CA ALA A 119 12.33 -4.83 -13.10
C ALA A 119 11.77 -4.36 -11.76
N ASN A 120 10.58 -4.85 -11.36
CA ASN A 120 9.95 -4.58 -10.07
C ASN A 120 10.84 -5.01 -8.90
N GLY A 121 11.45 -6.20 -8.98
CA GLY A 121 12.36 -6.72 -7.96
C GLY A 121 13.68 -5.97 -7.84
N ARG A 122 14.05 -5.16 -8.83
CA ARG A 122 15.26 -4.32 -8.83
C ARG A 122 15.01 -2.88 -8.37
N ASN A 123 13.81 -2.56 -7.92
CA ASN A 123 13.51 -1.24 -7.38
C ASN A 123 14.44 -0.90 -6.19
N PRO A 124 15.26 0.17 -6.27
CA PRO A 124 16.14 0.53 -5.16
C PRO A 124 15.45 1.37 -4.09
N ILE A 125 14.26 1.93 -4.37
CA ILE A 125 13.56 2.87 -3.49
C ILE A 125 12.22 2.25 -3.05
N SER A 126 12.27 1.27 -2.13
CA SER A 126 11.06 0.63 -1.61
C SER A 126 10.09 1.65 -0.98
N ILE A 127 8.81 1.29 -0.85
CA ILE A 127 7.73 2.11 -0.28
C ILE A 127 7.37 3.32 -1.16
N VAL A 128 8.33 4.23 -1.41
CA VAL A 128 8.16 5.43 -2.26
C VAL A 128 7.89 5.04 -3.72
N VAL A 129 8.68 4.10 -4.27
CA VAL A 129 8.30 3.40 -5.50
C VAL A 129 7.59 2.10 -5.06
N PRO A 130 6.26 2.00 -5.22
CA PRO A 130 5.45 1.04 -4.47
C PRO A 130 5.42 -0.35 -5.12
N CYS A 131 6.59 -1.00 -5.21
CA CYS A 131 6.75 -2.33 -5.80
C CYS A 131 6.00 -3.44 -5.02
N HIS A 132 5.57 -3.17 -3.78
CA HIS A 132 4.70 -4.05 -2.99
C HIS A 132 3.25 -4.10 -3.49
N ARG A 133 2.78 -3.11 -4.27
CA ARG A 133 1.42 -3.07 -4.84
C ARG A 133 1.20 -3.99 -6.06
N VAL A 134 2.24 -4.67 -6.53
CA VAL A 134 2.15 -5.61 -7.67
C VAL A 134 2.09 -7.05 -7.17
N VAL A 135 1.07 -7.79 -7.60
CA VAL A 135 0.85 -9.19 -7.20
C VAL A 135 0.80 -10.14 -8.39
N GLY A 136 0.96 -11.44 -8.13
CA GLY A 136 0.75 -12.47 -9.15
C GLY A 136 -0.71 -12.53 -9.59
N ALA A 137 -0.98 -13.13 -10.75
CA ALA A 137 -2.35 -13.26 -11.27
C ALA A 137 -3.28 -14.06 -10.34
N SER A 138 -2.73 -14.98 -9.54
CA SER A 138 -3.47 -15.74 -8.52
C SER A 138 -3.71 -14.97 -7.21
N GLY A 139 -3.24 -13.72 -7.10
CA GLY A 139 -3.25 -12.96 -5.85
C GLY A 139 -2.16 -13.37 -4.85
N ALA A 140 -1.36 -14.39 -5.15
CA ALA A 140 -0.29 -14.82 -4.25
C ALA A 140 0.78 -13.73 -4.06
N LEU A 141 1.15 -13.49 -2.79
CA LEU A 141 2.25 -12.60 -2.41
C LEU A 141 3.58 -13.35 -2.58
N THR A 142 4.17 -13.21 -3.75
CA THR A 142 5.51 -13.75 -4.04
C THR A 142 6.47 -12.62 -4.40
N GLY A 143 7.77 -12.90 -4.28
CA GLY A 143 8.84 -12.07 -4.83
C GLY A 143 8.82 -10.61 -4.37
N TYR A 144 9.26 -10.35 -3.14
CA TYR A 144 9.52 -9.00 -2.65
C TYR A 144 10.94 -8.91 -2.11
N ALA A 145 11.65 -7.85 -2.49
CA ALA A 145 13.05 -7.66 -2.11
C ALA A 145 13.18 -7.51 -0.59
N GLY A 146 12.29 -6.75 0.06
CA GLY A 146 12.21 -6.64 1.53
C GLY A 146 11.56 -7.82 2.26
N GLY A 147 11.25 -8.93 1.59
CA GLY A 147 10.59 -10.11 2.18
C GLY A 147 9.05 -10.10 2.13
N VAL A 148 8.44 -11.28 1.95
CA VAL A 148 6.97 -11.40 1.76
C VAL A 148 6.17 -10.85 2.93
N GLU A 149 6.68 -10.98 4.15
CA GLU A 149 6.02 -10.45 5.35
C GLU A 149 5.94 -8.91 5.33
N ALA A 150 7.03 -8.22 4.97
CA ALA A 150 7.00 -6.76 4.85
C ALA A 150 5.99 -6.29 3.79
N LYS A 151 5.92 -7.00 2.64
CA LYS A 151 4.92 -6.74 1.60
C LYS A 151 3.49 -6.89 2.12
N ARG A 152 3.21 -7.97 2.88
CA ARG A 152 1.91 -8.18 3.51
C ARG A 152 1.56 -7.03 4.44
N ARG A 153 2.47 -6.64 5.33
CA ARG A 153 2.25 -5.57 6.30
C ARG A 153 2.00 -4.21 5.65
N LEU A 154 2.74 -3.88 4.60
CA LEU A 154 2.49 -2.67 3.80
C LEU A 154 1.10 -2.70 3.17
N LEU A 155 0.75 -3.78 2.47
CA LEU A 155 -0.58 -3.91 1.86
C LEU A 155 -1.72 -3.83 2.89
N THR A 156 -1.55 -4.44 4.07
CA THR A 156 -2.52 -4.35 5.16
C THR A 156 -2.63 -2.92 5.70
N HIS A 157 -1.49 -2.23 5.90
CA HIS A 157 -1.48 -0.83 6.32
C HIS A 157 -2.21 0.06 5.32
N GLU A 158 -1.87 -0.06 4.03
CA GLU A 158 -2.49 0.78 3.00
C GLU A 158 -3.99 0.47 2.84
N ALA A 159 -4.38 -0.81 2.93
CA ALA A 159 -5.79 -1.20 2.91
C ALA A 159 -6.54 -0.69 4.14
N ARG A 160 -5.91 -0.65 5.32
CA ARG A 160 -6.48 -0.03 6.52
C ARG A 160 -6.67 1.45 6.34
N VAL A 161 -5.68 2.17 5.83
CA VAL A 161 -5.75 3.63 5.62
C VAL A 161 -6.75 3.98 4.51
N ALA A 162 -6.76 3.24 3.40
CA ALA A 162 -7.76 3.41 2.33
C ALA A 162 -9.17 2.98 2.77
N GLY A 163 -9.28 1.99 3.67
CA GLY A 163 -10.53 1.59 4.32
C GLY A 163 -10.96 2.52 5.46
N ALA A 164 -10.02 3.26 6.05
CA ALA A 164 -10.26 4.28 7.06
C ALA A 164 -10.63 5.63 6.43
N ALA A 165 -10.62 5.74 5.10
CA ALA A 165 -11.34 6.80 4.37
C ALA A 165 -12.86 6.56 4.40
N LEU A 166 -13.38 6.20 5.57
CA LEU A 166 -14.74 6.50 5.97
C LEU A 166 -14.68 7.91 6.54
N ASP A 167 -15.23 8.89 5.83
CA ASP A 167 -15.45 10.25 6.35
C ASP A 167 -16.57 10.26 7.42
N LEU A 168 -16.65 9.22 8.24
CA LEU A 168 -17.62 8.99 9.29
C LEU A 168 -16.92 8.30 10.45
N ASP A 169 -17.01 8.90 11.63
CA ASP A 169 -16.52 8.28 12.85
C ASP A 169 -17.37 7.06 13.25
N ASP A 170 -16.83 6.23 14.14
CA ASP A 170 -17.44 4.99 14.61
C ASP A 170 -18.80 5.22 15.31
N ASP A 171 -18.99 6.33 16.03
CA ASP A 171 -20.24 6.66 16.71
C ASP A 171 -21.33 7.01 15.71
N THR A 172 -21.01 7.81 14.70
CA THR A 172 -21.89 8.15 13.59
C THR A 172 -22.32 6.89 12.83
N CYS A 173 -21.36 6.00 12.52
CA CYS A 173 -21.66 4.73 11.86
C CYS A 173 -22.55 3.84 12.74
N TRP A 174 -22.26 3.71 14.04
CA TRP A 174 -23.09 2.90 14.94
C TRP A 174 -24.51 3.43 15.07
N ALA A 175 -24.68 4.74 15.21
CA ALA A 175 -26.00 5.36 15.32
C ALA A 175 -26.86 5.09 14.07
N ALA A 176 -26.25 5.08 12.88
CA ALA A 176 -26.94 4.70 11.64
C ALA A 176 -27.37 3.22 11.64
N VAL A 177 -26.51 2.31 12.12
CA VAL A 177 -26.82 0.88 12.24
C VAL A 177 -27.94 0.61 13.25
N GLU A 178 -27.90 1.26 14.41
CA GLU A 178 -28.94 1.14 15.44
C GLU A 178 -30.31 1.57 14.90
N ARG A 179 -30.35 2.70 14.20
CA ARG A 179 -31.56 3.25 13.59
C ARG A 179 -32.02 2.52 12.32
N ARG A 180 -31.19 1.63 11.75
CA ARG A 180 -31.39 1.05 10.40
C ARG A 180 -31.59 2.14 9.35
N ASP A 181 -30.74 3.14 9.38
CA ASP A 181 -30.86 4.33 8.54
C ASP A 181 -30.58 4.00 7.07
N ALA A 182 -31.64 3.95 6.25
CA ALA A 182 -31.52 3.72 4.81
C ALA A 182 -30.79 4.84 4.07
N THR A 183 -30.73 6.06 4.63
CA THR A 183 -29.97 7.16 4.02
C THR A 183 -28.45 6.99 4.18
N ALA A 184 -28.02 6.08 5.06
CA ALA A 184 -26.63 5.70 5.23
C ALA A 184 -26.18 4.57 4.30
N ASP A 185 -27.11 3.90 3.62
CA ASP A 185 -26.77 2.84 2.68
C ASP A 185 -25.91 3.40 1.54
N GLY A 186 -24.85 2.66 1.18
CA GLY A 186 -23.89 3.08 0.16
C GLY A 186 -22.83 4.07 0.65
N ARG A 187 -22.99 4.67 1.84
CA ARG A 187 -21.93 5.48 2.48
C ARG A 187 -20.89 4.62 3.18
N PHE A 188 -21.31 3.45 3.68
CA PHE A 188 -20.45 2.43 4.26
C PHE A 188 -21.16 1.08 4.30
N VAL A 189 -20.42 0.02 4.64
CA VAL A 189 -20.94 -1.30 4.98
C VAL A 189 -20.45 -1.74 6.35
N VAL A 190 -21.26 -2.53 7.04
CA VAL A 190 -20.98 -3.05 8.38
C VAL A 190 -20.47 -4.47 8.25
N GLY A 191 -19.20 -4.69 8.52
CA GLY A 191 -18.62 -6.02 8.66
C GLY A 191 -18.79 -6.58 10.06
N VAL A 192 -19.26 -7.81 10.19
CA VAL A 192 -19.45 -8.51 11.47
C VAL A 192 -18.36 -9.57 11.61
N ARG A 193 -17.38 -9.30 12.48
CA ARG A 193 -16.16 -10.12 12.62
C ARG A 193 -16.45 -11.56 13.04
N THR A 194 -17.44 -11.75 13.91
CA THR A 194 -17.80 -13.07 14.46
C THR A 194 -18.47 -13.98 13.44
N THR A 195 -19.18 -13.43 12.46
CA THR A 195 -19.91 -14.21 11.45
C THR A 195 -19.26 -14.19 10.07
N GLY A 196 -18.30 -13.30 9.84
CA GLY A 196 -17.65 -13.12 8.54
C GLY A 196 -18.57 -12.51 7.48
N VAL A 197 -19.63 -11.81 7.89
CA VAL A 197 -20.65 -11.23 6.99
C VAL A 197 -20.57 -9.72 6.99
N TYR A 198 -20.70 -9.07 5.83
CA TYR A 198 -20.96 -7.63 5.76
C TYR A 198 -22.38 -7.31 5.27
N CYS A 199 -22.94 -6.21 5.80
CA CYS A 199 -24.32 -5.77 5.59
C CYS A 199 -24.37 -4.27 5.23
N ARG A 200 -25.50 -3.83 4.66
CA ARG A 200 -25.86 -2.40 4.62
C ARG A 200 -26.21 -1.90 6.04
N PRO A 201 -26.04 -0.60 6.35
CA PRO A 201 -26.49 0.00 7.62
C PRO A 201 -27.97 -0.22 7.92
N SER A 202 -28.84 -0.18 6.91
CA SER A 202 -30.28 -0.42 7.04
C SER A 202 -30.67 -1.88 7.29
N CYS A 203 -29.71 -2.81 7.25
CA CYS A 203 -29.99 -4.24 7.32
C CYS A 203 -30.73 -4.62 8.61
N ALA A 204 -31.69 -5.54 8.49
CA ALA A 204 -32.39 -6.08 9.65
C ALA A 204 -31.51 -6.94 10.58
N GLY A 205 -30.24 -7.18 10.23
CA GLY A 205 -29.25 -7.80 11.10
C GLY A 205 -29.05 -7.04 12.42
N ARG A 206 -28.68 -7.78 13.47
CA ARG A 206 -28.46 -7.23 14.82
C ARG A 206 -27.08 -7.65 15.31
N PRO A 207 -26.00 -7.08 14.75
CA PRO A 207 -24.67 -7.38 15.24
C PRO A 207 -24.45 -6.71 16.60
N LEU A 208 -23.55 -7.28 17.39
CA LEU A 208 -23.06 -6.63 18.60
C LEU A 208 -22.06 -5.54 18.22
N ARG A 209 -22.17 -4.36 18.83
CA ARG A 209 -21.24 -3.23 18.57
C ARG A 209 -19.77 -3.64 18.71
N ALA A 210 -19.45 -4.42 19.73
CA ALA A 210 -18.10 -4.90 19.98
C ALA A 210 -17.55 -5.83 18.87
N SER A 211 -18.40 -6.34 17.98
CA SER A 211 -18.05 -7.28 16.92
C SER A 211 -18.08 -6.67 15.52
N VAL A 212 -18.39 -5.37 15.37
CA VAL A 212 -18.46 -4.74 14.05
C VAL A 212 -17.16 -4.06 13.64
N VAL A 213 -16.97 -3.93 12.34
CA VAL A 213 -16.00 -3.06 11.68
C VAL A 213 -16.74 -2.32 10.57
N TYR A 214 -16.48 -1.03 10.43
CA TYR A 214 -17.05 -0.23 9.34
C TYR A 214 -16.08 -0.22 8.17
N LEU A 215 -16.60 -0.36 6.96
CA LEU A 215 -15.82 -0.42 5.72
C LEU A 215 -16.48 0.50 4.68
N PRO A 216 -15.72 1.19 3.83
CA PRO A 216 -16.25 2.25 2.96
C PRO A 216 -17.19 1.71 1.88
N ASP A 217 -16.93 0.49 1.41
CA ASP A 217 -17.71 -0.11 0.34
C ASP A 217 -17.68 -1.66 0.40
N PRO A 218 -18.56 -2.33 -0.37
CA PRO A 218 -18.55 -3.79 -0.48
C PRO A 218 -17.22 -4.39 -0.96
N ALA A 219 -16.45 -3.69 -1.78
CA ALA A 219 -15.16 -4.19 -2.27
C ALA A 219 -14.12 -4.23 -1.14
N ALA A 220 -14.08 -3.22 -0.27
CA ALA A 220 -13.28 -3.19 0.94
C ALA A 220 -13.66 -4.34 1.88
N ALA A 221 -14.96 -4.61 2.02
CA ALA A 221 -15.42 -5.75 2.83
C ALA A 221 -14.99 -7.12 2.28
N ARG A 222 -15.00 -7.31 0.96
CA ARG A 222 -14.46 -8.52 0.34
C ARG A 222 -12.94 -8.64 0.53
N ARG A 223 -12.19 -7.53 0.41
CA ARG A 223 -10.74 -7.51 0.71
C ARG A 223 -10.46 -7.81 2.19
N TYR A 224 -11.37 -7.45 3.09
CA TYR A 224 -11.33 -7.79 4.50
C TYR A 224 -11.67 -9.29 4.76
N GLY A 225 -12.09 -10.04 3.74
CA GLY A 225 -12.42 -11.46 3.87
C GLY A 225 -13.87 -11.73 4.30
N LEU A 226 -14.75 -10.74 4.18
CA LEU A 226 -16.16 -10.87 4.53
C LEU A 226 -17.01 -11.24 3.31
N ARG A 227 -18.05 -12.04 3.52
CA ARG A 227 -19.05 -12.33 2.48
C ARG A 227 -20.26 -11.40 2.58
N ALA A 228 -20.90 -11.14 1.44
CA ALA A 228 -22.14 -10.38 1.40
C ALA A 228 -23.25 -11.04 2.22
N CYS A 229 -24.02 -10.21 2.93
CA CYS A 229 -25.22 -10.65 3.62
C CYS A 229 -26.29 -11.06 2.62
N LEU A 230 -26.80 -12.29 2.76
CA LEU A 230 -27.88 -12.81 1.91
C LEU A 230 -29.23 -12.13 2.16
N ARG A 231 -29.38 -11.44 3.30
CA ARG A 231 -30.63 -10.78 3.66
C ARG A 231 -30.81 -9.41 3.01
N CYS A 232 -29.82 -8.53 3.15
CA CYS A 232 -29.88 -7.19 2.56
C CYS A 232 -29.24 -7.10 1.17
N ALA A 233 -28.60 -8.19 0.70
CA ALA A 233 -27.93 -8.29 -0.59
C ALA A 233 -27.14 -7.02 -0.93
N PRO A 234 -26.10 -6.66 -0.13
CA PRO A 234 -25.43 -5.37 -0.25
C PRO A 234 -24.81 -5.13 -1.63
N ASP A 235 -24.55 -6.19 -2.39
CA ASP A 235 -23.97 -6.13 -3.74
C ASP A 235 -24.99 -5.94 -4.88
N ALA A 236 -26.30 -6.04 -4.59
CA ALA A 236 -27.36 -6.01 -5.60
C ALA A 236 -27.94 -4.59 -5.86
N ALA A 237 -27.26 -3.54 -5.41
CA ALA A 237 -27.64 -2.15 -5.65
C ALA A 237 -26.76 -1.53 -6.75
#